data_AF-A0A9X1YG26-F1
#
_entry.id   AF-A0A9X1YG26-F1
#
_cell.length_a   1.000
_cell.length_b   1.000
_cell.length_c   1.000
_cell.angle_alpha   90.00
_cell.angle_beta   90.00
_cell.angle_gamma   90.00
#
_symmetry.space_group_name_H-M   'P 1'
#
loop_
_entity.id
_entity.type
_entity.pdbx_description
1 polymer ?
#
loop_
_entity_poly.entity_id
_entity_poly.type
_entity_poly.pdbx_seq_one_letter_code
_entity_poly.pdbx_strand_id
1 'polypeptide(L)'
;MTDANNGGAEHLTSEDVAGRGEAQLLARTDVRRALAVARAIRHPWYRCQALASVADAMSAPASRDAALTEAVEAAFQQLEPNRVACAASWPLRVMVRQPR
;
A
#
# COMPACT_ATOMS: atom_id res chain seq x y z
N MET A 1 -14.66 -10.11 -1.29
CA MET A 1 -13.56 -10.54 -0.39
C MET A 1 -13.51 -9.49 0.71
N THR A 2 -14.39 -9.71 1.68
CA THR A 2 -14.95 -8.71 2.59
C THR A 2 -14.10 -8.66 3.85
N ASP A 3 -13.65 -7.44 4.18
CA ASP A 3 -13.12 -6.94 5.44
C ASP A 3 -12.74 -7.98 6.51
N ALA A 4 -11.44 -8.23 6.66
CA ALA A 4 -10.85 -8.99 7.78
C ALA A 4 -10.87 -8.19 9.11
N ASN A 5 -12.04 -7.62 9.42
CA ASN A 5 -12.38 -6.81 10.59
C ASN A 5 -12.68 -7.77 11.75
N ASN A 6 -11.91 -7.86 12.82
CA ASN A 6 -11.91 -6.90 13.92
C ASN A 6 -10.83 -7.33 14.92
N GLY A 7 -10.01 -6.39 15.42
CA GLY A 7 -9.11 -6.68 16.56
C GLY A 7 -7.79 -5.92 16.46
N GLY A 8 -7.76 -4.72 17.04
CA GLY A 8 -6.58 -3.87 17.11
C GLY A 8 -6.98 -2.44 16.83
N ALA A 9 -7.11 -1.64 17.88
CA ALA A 9 -7.67 -0.30 17.91
C ALA A 9 -6.77 0.73 17.20
N GLU A 10 -6.72 0.72 15.88
CA GLU A 10 -6.39 1.87 15.06
C GLU A 10 -7.70 2.35 14.44
N HIS A 11 -8.10 3.61 14.66
CA HIS A 11 -9.34 4.16 14.12
C HIS A 11 -9.28 4.15 12.58
N LEU A 12 -9.79 3.08 11.97
CA LEU A 12 -10.04 3.02 10.54
C LEU A 12 -11.02 4.14 10.17
N THR A 13 -10.57 5.07 9.33
CA THR A 13 -11.41 6.15 8.84
C THR A 13 -11.90 5.87 7.41
N SER A 14 -13.07 6.39 7.06
CA SER A 14 -13.57 6.36 5.68
C SER A 14 -12.59 7.03 4.71
N GLU A 15 -11.83 8.02 5.20
CA GLU A 15 -10.75 8.70 4.47
C GLU A 15 -9.62 7.75 4.08
N ASP A 16 -9.20 6.81 4.94
CA ASP A 16 -8.14 5.84 4.62
C ASP A 16 -8.57 4.91 3.47
N VAL A 17 -9.83 4.47 3.50
CA VAL A 17 -10.42 3.62 2.46
C VAL A 17 -10.54 4.38 1.14
N ALA A 18 -11.02 5.63 1.19
CA ALA A 18 -11.16 6.50 0.03
C ALA A 18 -9.79 6.85 -0.57
N GLY A 19 -8.82 7.21 0.26
CA GLY A 19 -7.47 7.57 -0.15
C GLY A 19 -6.77 6.44 -0.90
N ARG A 20 -6.98 5.18 -0.50
CA ARG A 20 -6.48 4.03 -1.27
C ARG A 20 -7.06 3.99 -2.69
N GLY A 21 -8.37 4.21 -2.83
CA GLY A 21 -9.04 4.23 -4.12
C GLY A 21 -8.56 5.38 -5.00
N GLU A 22 -8.41 6.57 -4.41
CA GLU A 22 -7.88 7.77 -5.08
C GLU A 22 -6.44 7.55 -5.57
N ALA A 23 -5.56 7.01 -4.71
CA ALA A 23 -4.18 6.70 -5.10
C ALA A 23 -4.13 5.73 -6.29
N GLN A 24 -5.02 4.72 -6.33
CA GLN A 24 -5.09 3.78 -7.44
C GLN A 24 -5.54 4.43 -8.75
N LEU A 25 -6.48 5.38 -8.69
CA LEU A 25 -6.92 6.13 -9.87
C LEU A 25 -5.80 7.05 -10.37
N LEU A 26 -5.20 7.82 -9.46
CA LEU A 26 -4.11 8.75 -9.78
C LEU A 26 -2.88 8.04 -10.35
N ALA A 27 -2.57 6.82 -9.91
CA ALA A 27 -1.40 6.08 -10.38
C ALA A 27 -1.36 5.89 -11.91
N ARG A 28 -2.51 5.96 -12.57
CA ARG A 28 -2.64 5.82 -14.04
C ARG A 28 -2.27 7.09 -14.81
N THR A 29 -2.30 8.25 -14.16
CA THR A 29 -2.15 9.56 -14.83
C THR A 29 -1.08 10.44 -14.18
N ASP A 30 -0.89 10.33 -12.87
CA ASP A 30 0.06 11.10 -12.07
C ASP A 30 0.55 10.27 -10.88
N VAL A 31 1.65 9.54 -11.11
CA VAL A 31 2.30 8.69 -10.11
C VAL A 31 2.80 9.50 -8.91
N ARG A 32 3.22 10.76 -9.09
CA ARG A 32 3.73 11.59 -7.98
C ARG A 32 2.61 11.96 -7.02
N ARG A 33 1.45 12.39 -7.55
CA ARG A 33 0.27 12.67 -6.71
C ARG A 33 -0.26 11.39 -6.07
N ALA A 34 -0.31 10.29 -6.82
CA ALA A 34 -0.71 8.99 -6.29
C ALA A 34 0.13 8.57 -5.07
N LEU A 35 1.45 8.76 -5.15
CA LEU A 35 2.37 8.46 -4.04
C LEU A 35 2.13 9.37 -2.83
N ALA A 36 1.85 10.66 -3.04
CA ALA A 36 1.52 11.59 -1.96
C ALA A 36 0.23 11.17 -1.24
N VAL A 37 -0.82 10.81 -1.98
CA VAL A 37 -2.07 10.31 -1.41
C VAL A 37 -1.84 8.99 -0.65
N ALA A 38 -1.10 8.04 -1.25
CA ALA A 38 -0.79 6.77 -0.60
C ALA A 38 -0.05 6.95 0.74
N ARG A 39 0.92 7.87 0.80
CA ARG A 39 1.67 8.18 2.04
C ARG A 39 0.82 8.87 3.11
N ALA A 40 -0.18 9.67 2.69
CA ALA A 40 -1.07 10.38 3.60
C ALA A 40 -2.08 9.47 4.30
N ILE A 41 -2.32 8.26 3.77
CA ILE A 41 -3.16 7.26 4.44
C ILE A 41 -2.56 6.92 5.80
N ARG A 42 -3.36 7.01 6.86
CA ARG A 42 -2.91 6.81 8.24
C ARG A 42 -2.87 5.34 8.58
N HIS A 43 -3.94 4.61 8.22
CA HIS A 43 -4.04 3.21 8.56
C HIS A 43 -3.02 2.37 7.76
N PRO A 44 -2.06 1.68 8.41
CA PRO A 44 -0.91 1.08 7.73
C PRO A 44 -1.29 -0.01 6.71
N TRP A 45 -2.35 -0.78 6.97
CA TRP A 45 -2.92 -1.73 6.00
C TRP A 45 -3.29 -1.09 4.65
N TYR A 46 -4.05 0.01 4.67
CA TYR A 46 -4.48 0.72 3.46
C TYR A 46 -3.31 1.46 2.80
N ARG A 47 -2.39 2.01 3.60
CA ARG A 47 -1.16 2.63 3.10
C ARG A 47 -0.27 1.63 2.37
N CYS A 48 -0.04 0.44 2.95
CA CYS A 48 0.69 -0.65 2.34
C CYS A 48 0.10 -1.02 0.97
N GLN A 49 -1.23 -1.24 0.92
CA GLN A 49 -1.94 -1.58 -0.30
C GLN A 49 -1.84 -0.48 -1.37
N ALA A 50 -1.98 0.78 -0.97
CA ALA A 50 -1.90 1.92 -1.87
C ALA A 50 -0.48 2.09 -2.44
N LEU A 51 0.54 2.06 -1.59
CA LEU A 51 1.95 2.17 -1.99
C LEU A 51 2.35 1.07 -2.97
N ALA A 52 1.96 -0.18 -2.70
CA ALA A 52 2.19 -1.30 -3.62
C ALA A 52 1.50 -1.10 -4.97
N SER A 53 0.27 -0.57 -4.97
CA SER A 53 -0.49 -0.30 -6.21
C SER A 53 0.14 0.83 -7.03
N VAL A 54 0.65 1.86 -6.37
CA VAL A 54 1.36 2.97 -7.02
C VAL A 54 2.70 2.48 -7.59
N ALA A 55 3.42 1.65 -6.85
CA ALA A 55 4.67 1.04 -7.30
C ALA A 55 4.48 0.16 -8.55
N ASP A 56 3.37 -0.58 -8.65
CA ASP A 56 3.02 -1.40 -9.82
C ASP A 56 2.87 -0.55 -11.11
N ALA A 57 2.53 0.73 -10.98
CA ALA A 57 2.40 1.68 -12.09
C ALA A 57 3.72 2.41 -12.44
N MET A 58 4.78 2.25 -11.63
CA MET A 58 6.05 2.94 -11.84
C MET A 58 6.93 2.22 -12.87
N SER A 59 7.40 2.98 -13.88
CA SER A 59 8.35 2.49 -14.88
C SER A 59 9.81 2.55 -14.40
N ALA A 60 10.15 3.51 -13.54
CA ALA A 60 11.52 3.69 -13.05
C ALA A 60 11.82 2.69 -11.91
N PRO A 61 12.79 1.76 -12.07
CA PRO A 61 13.04 0.71 -11.09
C PRO A 61 13.38 1.25 -9.70
N ALA A 62 14.30 2.22 -9.60
CA ALA A 62 14.70 2.78 -8.31
C ALA A 62 13.54 3.43 -7.53
N SER A 63 12.65 4.15 -8.21
CA SER A 63 11.47 4.76 -7.57
C SER A 63 10.45 3.70 -7.15
N ARG A 64 10.27 2.66 -7.98
CA ARG A 64 9.41 1.52 -7.67
C ARG A 64 9.90 0.77 -6.44
N ASP A 65 11.19 0.45 -6.39
CA ASP A 65 11.79 -0.29 -5.28
C ASP A 65 11.68 0.50 -3.97
N ALA A 66 11.89 1.81 -4.00
CA ALA A 66 11.66 2.68 -2.85
C ALA A 66 10.21 2.63 -2.36
N ALA A 67 9.23 2.74 -3.26
CA ALA A 67 7.81 2.65 -2.90
C ALA A 67 7.41 1.26 -2.37
N LEU A 68 8.03 0.19 -2.88
CA LEU A 68 7.83 -1.17 -2.39
C LEU A 68 8.43 -1.38 -0.99
N THR A 69 9.60 -0.81 -0.70
CA THR A 69 10.17 -0.79 0.65
C THR A 69 9.23 -0.08 1.63
N GLU A 70 8.73 1.12 1.28
CA GLU A 70 7.76 1.85 2.12
C GLU A 70 6.46 1.04 2.34
N ALA A 71 6.01 0.29 1.33
CA ALA A 71 4.84 -0.57 1.47
C ALA A 71 5.10 -1.71 2.48
N VAL A 72 6.28 -2.33 2.44
CA VAL A 72 6.67 -3.38 3.40
C VAL A 72 6.81 -2.79 4.81
N GLU A 73 7.41 -1.61 4.95
CA GLU A 73 7.48 -0.90 6.23
C GLU A 73 6.10 -0.62 6.81
N ALA A 74 5.13 -0.21 5.99
CA ALA A 74 3.75 -0.03 6.40
C ALA A 74 3.09 -1.35 6.84
N ALA A 75 3.43 -2.49 6.21
CA ALA A 75 2.96 -3.80 6.66
C ALA A 75 3.50 -4.16 8.05
N PHE A 76 4.78 -3.85 8.34
CA PHE A 76 5.41 -4.12 9.64
C PHE A 76 4.89 -3.26 10.79
N GLN A 77 4.14 -2.20 10.51
CA GLN A 77 3.44 -1.42 11.54
C GLN A 77 2.20 -2.15 12.08
N GLN A 78 1.77 -3.25 11.44
CA GLN A 78 0.70 -4.09 11.99
C GLN A 78 1.20 -4.90 13.18
N LEU A 79 0.37 -5.04 14.22
CA LEU A 79 0.75 -5.71 15.47
C LEU A 79 0.74 -7.24 15.36
N GLU A 80 -0.23 -7.78 14.61
CA GLU A 80 -0.42 -9.22 14.51
C GLU A 80 0.39 -9.80 13.35
N PRO A 81 1.21 -10.85 13.54
CA PRO A 81 2.01 -11.45 12.47
C PRO A 81 1.20 -11.84 11.23
N ASN A 82 -0.01 -12.35 11.42
CA ASN A 82 -0.92 -12.69 10.33
C ASN A 82 -1.33 -11.45 9.51
N ARG A 83 -1.48 -10.29 10.15
CA ARG A 83 -1.80 -9.03 9.47
C ARG A 83 -0.59 -8.48 8.73
N VAL A 84 0.61 -8.57 9.32
CA VAL A 84 1.87 -8.22 8.64
C VAL A 84 1.99 -9.04 7.35
N ALA A 85 1.83 -10.36 7.44
CA ALA A 85 1.94 -11.25 6.28
C ALA A 85 0.88 -10.95 5.22
N CYS A 86 -0.38 -10.73 5.62
CA CYS A 86 -1.44 -10.39 4.67
C CYS A 86 -1.18 -9.04 3.97
N ALA A 87 -0.78 -8.01 4.71
CA ALA A 87 -0.47 -6.72 4.11
C ALA A 87 0.76 -6.80 3.19
N ALA A 88 1.83 -7.46 3.62
CA ALA A 88 3.05 -7.65 2.84
C ALA A 88 2.83 -8.45 1.54
N SER A 89 1.73 -9.22 1.43
CA SER A 89 1.39 -9.91 0.19
C SER A 89 1.20 -8.96 -1.00
N TRP A 90 0.79 -7.71 -0.79
CA TRP A 90 0.64 -6.73 -1.88
C TRP A 90 1.96 -6.30 -2.51
N PRO A 91 2.96 -5.77 -1.77
CA PRO A 91 4.25 -5.46 -2.37
C PRO A 91 4.97 -6.70 -2.89
N LEU A 92 4.87 -7.85 -2.22
CA LEU A 92 5.46 -9.11 -2.69
C LEU A 92 4.90 -9.53 -4.07
N ARG A 93 3.59 -9.41 -4.29
CA ARG A 93 2.96 -9.68 -5.59
C ARG A 93 3.58 -8.84 -6.70
N VAL A 94 3.90 -7.57 -6.44
CA VAL A 94 4.54 -6.69 -7.43
C VAL A 94 5.98 -7.14 -7.67
N MET A 95 6.76 -7.35 -6.60
CA MET A 95 8.15 -7.80 -6.69
C MET A 95 8.32 -9.08 -7.52
N VAL A 96 7.43 -10.08 -7.32
CA VAL A 96 7.51 -11.38 -8.01
C VAL A 96 7.21 -11.26 -9.52
N ARG A 97 6.44 -10.25 -9.95
CA ARG A 97 6.09 -10.06 -11.37
C ARG A 97 7.18 -9.36 -12.17
N GLN A 98 8.16 -8.75 -11.50
CA GLN A 98 9.19 -7.96 -12.17
C GLN A 98 10.37 -8.87 -12.58
N PRO A 99 10.85 -8.77 -13.83
CA PRO A 99 12.11 -9.40 -14.21
C PRO A 99 13.27 -8.76 -13.45
N ARG A 100 14.20 -9.59 -12.96
CA ARG A 100 15.40 -9.17 -12.23
C ARG A 100 16.48 -8.64 -13.17
#